data_AF-D7MTE9-F1
#
_entry.id   AF-D7MTE9-F1
#
_cell.length_a   1.000
_cell.length_b   1.000
_cell.length_c   1.000
_cell.angle_alpha   90.00
_cell.angle_beta   90.00
_cell.angle_gamma   90.00
#
_symmetry.space_group_name_H-M   'P 1'
#
loop_
_entity.id
_entity.type
_entity.pdbx_description
1 polymer ?
#
loop_
_entity_poly.entity_id
_entity_poly.type
_entity_poly.pdbx_seq_one_letter_code
_entity_poly.pdbx_strand_id
1 'polypeptide(L)'
;MARTRHSTVANAVQGTQWRVRRCRSQTLRNVVTKLQEIAPPQRAKGPDKPLWRYTLDDYDSSFTSRHTWNLLRKAKHKVLWHNSVWFPQRVPRYSFIVWLAVKDQLSTGTRMRAWGVEQPCVFCRERDESRDHLFFACPFTYSIWSELTSRLLRRKLNPDWSRTLLSLRSPQLTKRDQNLLCMIFQTTLYMVWKRGMAGTTIKVLTRHLFYYGPHLLIEPAADVEAW
;
A
#
# COMPACT_ATOMS: atom_id res chain seq x y z
N MET A 1 27.02 -40.13 -15.19
CA MET A 1 27.02 -39.57 -13.82
C MET A 1 25.82 -38.67 -13.59
N ALA A 2 25.03 -38.96 -12.55
CA ALA A 2 23.93 -38.11 -12.08
C ALA A 2 24.49 -36.82 -11.48
N ARG A 3 23.91 -35.67 -11.86
CA ARG A 3 24.26 -34.38 -11.23
C ARG A 3 23.58 -34.36 -9.86
N THR A 4 24.37 -34.12 -8.81
CA THR A 4 23.89 -33.97 -7.44
C THR A 4 23.23 -32.59 -7.25
N ARG A 5 22.47 -32.41 -6.17
CA ARG A 5 21.76 -31.16 -5.85
C ARG A 5 22.68 -29.92 -5.78
N HIS A 6 23.98 -30.11 -5.60
CA HIS A 6 24.99 -29.06 -5.50
C HIS A 6 25.78 -28.84 -6.79
N SER A 7 25.33 -29.37 -7.93
CA SER A 7 26.02 -29.15 -9.21
C SER A 7 25.91 -27.69 -9.65
N THR A 8 27.04 -27.03 -9.89
CA THR A 8 27.10 -25.66 -10.42
C THR A 8 26.96 -25.65 -11.95
N VAL A 9 26.67 -24.47 -12.52
CA VAL A 9 26.58 -24.28 -13.98
C VAL A 9 27.92 -24.57 -14.66
N ALA A 10 29.05 -24.26 -14.00
CA ALA A 10 30.38 -24.59 -14.50
C ALA A 10 30.59 -26.11 -14.72
N ASN A 11 29.98 -26.96 -13.89
CA ASN A 11 30.02 -28.42 -14.05
C ASN A 11 29.21 -28.92 -15.26
N ALA A 12 28.42 -28.03 -15.87
CA ALA A 12 27.64 -28.33 -17.07
C ALA A 12 28.38 -28.03 -18.38
N VAL A 13 29.62 -27.55 -18.31
CA VAL A 13 30.45 -27.24 -19.48
C VAL A 13 31.47 -28.35 -19.70
N GLN A 14 31.69 -28.76 -20.95
CA GLN A 14 32.79 -29.65 -21.34
C GLN A 14 33.60 -28.94 -22.43
N GLY A 15 34.81 -28.47 -22.09
CA GLY A 15 35.62 -27.64 -22.97
C GLY A 15 34.92 -26.32 -23.31
N THR A 16 34.58 -26.12 -24.59
CA THR A 16 33.90 -24.93 -25.11
C THR A 16 32.41 -25.16 -25.40
N GLN A 17 31.84 -26.31 -24.99
CA GLN A 17 30.45 -26.67 -25.30
C GLN A 17 29.63 -26.99 -24.05
N TRP A 18 28.32 -26.72 -24.14
CA TRP A 18 27.36 -27.12 -23.13
C TRP A 18 27.13 -28.62 -23.15
N ARG A 19 27.39 -29.29 -22.02
CA ARG A 19 27.08 -30.71 -21.82
C ARG A 19 25.67 -30.85 -21.25
N VAL A 20 24.66 -30.81 -22.12
CA VAL A 20 23.25 -31.00 -21.71
C VAL A 20 22.76 -32.40 -22.08
N ARG A 21 22.01 -33.04 -21.19
CA ARG A 21 21.41 -34.36 -21.48
C ARG A 21 20.31 -34.20 -22.52
N ARG A 22 20.12 -35.22 -23.36
CA ARG A 22 18.98 -35.27 -24.29
C ARG A 22 17.68 -35.29 -23.49
N CYS A 23 16.83 -34.29 -23.71
CA CYS A 23 15.54 -34.15 -23.06
C CYS A 23 14.40 -34.60 -24.01
N ARG A 24 13.43 -35.36 -23.47
CA ARG A 24 12.25 -35.81 -24.22
C ARG A 24 11.14 -34.76 -24.26
N SER A 25 11.00 -33.95 -23.22
CA SER A 25 9.99 -32.87 -23.13
C SER A 25 10.30 -31.71 -24.08
N GLN A 26 9.28 -31.22 -24.78
CA GLN A 26 9.41 -30.11 -25.72
C GLN A 26 9.83 -28.81 -25.03
N THR A 27 9.30 -28.53 -23.84
CA THR A 27 9.68 -27.35 -23.04
C THR A 27 11.17 -27.35 -22.72
N LEU A 28 11.71 -28.51 -22.32
CA LEU A 28 13.12 -28.65 -22.02
C LEU A 28 13.98 -28.52 -23.28
N ARG A 29 13.54 -29.06 -24.42
CA ARG A 29 14.25 -28.87 -25.71
C ARG A 29 14.38 -27.40 -26.07
N ASN A 30 13.30 -26.62 -25.96
CA ASN A 30 13.31 -25.19 -26.24
C ASN A 30 14.30 -24.43 -25.34
N VAL A 31 14.39 -24.81 -24.06
CA VAL A 31 15.39 -24.24 -23.13
C VAL A 31 16.80 -24.64 -23.53
N VAL A 32 17.04 -25.90 -23.92
CA VAL A 32 18.36 -26.37 -24.36
C VAL A 32 18.82 -25.65 -25.63
N THR A 33 17.93 -25.43 -26.60
CA THR A 33 18.23 -24.67 -27.82
C THR A 33 18.70 -23.25 -27.47
N LYS A 34 17.94 -22.54 -26.63
CA LYS A 34 18.32 -21.19 -26.18
C LYS A 34 19.63 -21.17 -25.38
N LEU A 35 19.89 -22.20 -24.58
CA LEU A 35 21.16 -22.32 -23.85
C LEU A 35 22.35 -22.52 -24.80
N GLN A 36 22.17 -23.25 -25.91
CA GLN A 36 23.22 -23.46 -26.90
C GLN A 36 23.59 -22.19 -27.67
N GLU A 37 22.69 -21.22 -27.77
CA GLU A 37 22.96 -19.89 -28.35
C GLU A 37 23.87 -19.02 -27.44
N ILE A 38 23.92 -19.32 -26.14
CA ILE A 38 24.72 -18.58 -25.16
C ILE A 38 26.12 -19.20 -25.05
N ALA A 39 27.18 -18.40 -25.12
CA ALA A 39 28.54 -18.90 -24.92
C ALA A 39 28.73 -19.43 -23.48
N PRO A 40 29.32 -20.62 -23.29
CA PRO A 40 29.49 -21.20 -21.96
C PRO A 40 30.44 -20.36 -21.08
N PRO A 41 30.25 -20.37 -19.74
CA PRO A 41 31.09 -19.63 -18.82
C PRO A 41 32.54 -20.10 -18.87
N GLN A 42 33.47 -19.15 -19.03
CA GLN A 42 34.91 -19.40 -19.09
C GLN A 42 35.57 -18.99 -17.78
N ARG A 43 36.48 -19.83 -17.25
CA ARG A 43 37.22 -19.54 -16.00
C ARG A 43 38.03 -18.24 -16.07
N ALA A 44 38.44 -17.82 -17.26
CA ALA A 44 39.20 -16.59 -17.48
C ALA A 44 38.39 -15.30 -17.25
N LYS A 45 37.05 -15.37 -17.21
CA LYS A 45 36.18 -14.19 -17.01
C LYS A 45 36.04 -13.76 -15.55
N GLY A 46 36.71 -14.45 -14.62
CA GLY A 46 36.68 -14.16 -13.19
C GLY A 46 35.48 -14.78 -12.46
N PRO A 47 35.30 -14.47 -11.17
CA PRO A 47 34.19 -14.98 -10.37
C PRO A 47 32.85 -14.36 -10.78
N ASP A 48 31.76 -15.08 -10.50
CA ASP A 48 30.40 -14.62 -10.74
C ASP A 48 30.11 -13.32 -9.96
N LYS A 49 29.49 -12.35 -10.62
CA LYS A 49 29.07 -11.08 -10.01
C LYS A 49 27.55 -11.01 -9.97
N PRO A 50 26.93 -10.79 -8.79
CA PRO A 50 25.50 -10.52 -8.75
C PRO A 50 25.24 -9.17 -9.40
N LEU A 51 24.32 -9.14 -10.35
CA LEU A 51 23.85 -7.90 -10.95
C LEU A 51 22.36 -7.73 -10.65
N TRP A 52 21.97 -6.50 -10.32
CA TRP A 52 20.61 -6.09 -10.11
C TRP A 52 20.00 -5.64 -11.43
N ARG A 53 18.82 -6.14 -11.73
CA ARG A 53 18.09 -5.75 -12.93
C ARG A 53 17.72 -4.27 -12.84
N TYR A 54 18.24 -3.48 -13.77
CA TYR A 54 17.95 -2.05 -13.89
C TYR A 54 16.85 -1.82 -14.94
N THR A 55 16.89 -2.41 -16.12
CA THR A 55 15.73 -2.34 -17.04
C THR A 55 15.32 -3.73 -17.50
N LEU A 56 14.45 -3.84 -18.50
CA LEU A 56 14.10 -5.17 -19.01
C LEU A 56 15.37 -5.93 -19.46
N ASP A 57 16.37 -5.23 -19.99
CA ASP A 57 17.58 -5.84 -20.56
C ASP A 57 18.89 -5.28 -19.99
N ASP A 58 18.84 -4.32 -19.06
CA ASP A 58 20.02 -3.71 -18.44
C ASP A 58 20.20 -4.14 -16.98
N TYR A 59 21.45 -4.34 -16.55
CA TYR A 59 21.83 -4.87 -15.25
C TYR A 59 22.99 -4.08 -14.67
N ASP A 60 22.86 -3.67 -13.41
CA ASP A 60 23.87 -2.88 -12.69
C ASP A 60 24.41 -3.65 -11.49
N SER A 61 25.65 -3.39 -11.12
CA SER A 61 26.29 -3.87 -9.90
C SER A 61 25.73 -3.20 -8.64
N SER A 62 25.13 -2.01 -8.77
CA SER A 62 24.57 -1.25 -7.65
C SER A 62 23.09 -1.56 -7.40
N PHE A 63 22.70 -1.69 -6.13
CA PHE A 63 21.30 -1.83 -5.75
C PHE A 63 20.69 -0.47 -5.43
N THR A 64 19.59 -0.13 -6.09
CA THR A 64 18.80 1.05 -5.76
C THR A 64 17.37 0.64 -5.41
N SER A 65 16.95 0.87 -4.17
CA SER A 65 15.60 0.56 -3.68
C SER A 65 14.51 1.27 -4.50
N ARG A 66 14.69 2.57 -4.76
CA ARG A 66 13.77 3.38 -5.59
C ARG A 66 13.54 2.77 -6.97
N HIS A 67 14.61 2.28 -7.57
CA HIS A 67 14.58 1.74 -8.93
C HIS A 67 13.92 0.38 -8.99
N THR A 68 14.36 -0.52 -8.11
CA THR A 68 13.76 -1.84 -7.92
C THR A 68 12.27 -1.73 -7.63
N TRP A 69 11.87 -0.79 -6.76
CA TRP A 69 10.47 -0.50 -6.48
C TRP A 69 9.68 -0.06 -7.71
N ASN A 70 10.26 0.79 -8.56
CA ASN A 70 9.62 1.23 -9.79
C ASN A 70 9.47 0.11 -10.82
N LEU A 71 10.40 -0.85 -10.87
CA LEU A 71 10.30 -2.04 -11.72
C LEU A 71 9.24 -3.03 -11.24
N LEU A 72 9.13 -3.24 -9.92
CA LEU A 72 8.18 -4.18 -9.34
C LEU A 72 6.74 -3.65 -9.33
N ARG A 73 6.57 -2.34 -9.13
CA ARG A 73 5.24 -1.75 -8.99
C ARG A 73 4.55 -1.59 -10.34
N LYS A 74 3.24 -1.84 -10.37
CA LYS A 74 2.37 -1.34 -11.45
C LYS A 74 2.06 0.13 -11.17
N ALA A 75 2.64 1.03 -11.96
CA ALA A 75 2.38 2.46 -11.82
C ALA A 75 0.88 2.74 -12.00
N LYS A 76 0.30 3.49 -11.05
CA LYS A 76 -1.09 3.95 -11.10
C LYS A 76 -1.12 5.47 -11.12
N HIS A 77 -2.21 6.03 -11.62
CA HIS A 77 -2.42 7.46 -11.59
C HIS A 77 -2.43 7.99 -10.15
N LYS A 78 -1.86 9.19 -9.99
CA LYS A 78 -1.83 9.89 -8.72
C LYS A 78 -3.25 10.29 -8.34
N VAL A 79 -3.76 9.76 -7.23
CA VAL A 79 -5.11 10.04 -6.74
C VAL A 79 -5.17 11.43 -6.11
N LEU A 80 -6.20 12.24 -6.41
CA LEU A 80 -6.25 13.64 -5.96
C LEU A 80 -6.14 13.82 -4.43
N TRP A 81 -6.72 12.90 -3.66
CA TRP A 81 -6.73 12.94 -2.20
C TRP A 81 -5.37 12.63 -1.54
N HIS A 82 -4.36 12.15 -2.28
CA HIS A 82 -3.08 11.72 -1.69
C HIS A 82 -2.43 12.84 -0.86
N ASN A 83 -2.50 14.09 -1.33
CA ASN A 83 -1.92 15.24 -0.62
C ASN A 83 -2.71 15.61 0.64
N SER A 84 -4.00 15.29 0.73
CA SER A 84 -4.80 15.52 1.94
C SER A 84 -4.49 14.49 3.04
N VAL A 85 -3.99 13.31 2.64
CA VAL A 85 -3.59 12.24 3.56
C VAL A 85 -2.11 12.31 3.90
N TRP A 86 -1.26 12.49 2.89
CA TRP A 86 0.20 12.42 2.97
C TRP A 86 0.79 13.82 2.76
N PHE A 87 0.90 14.59 3.85
CA PHE A 87 1.45 15.95 3.82
C PHE A 87 2.58 16.16 4.84
N PRO A 88 3.34 17.27 4.72
CA PRO A 88 4.37 17.61 5.71
C PRO A 88 3.74 17.90 7.08
N GLN A 89 4.37 17.47 8.18
CA GLN A 89 3.86 17.64 9.55
C GLN A 89 2.61 16.79 9.90
N ARG A 90 2.25 15.80 9.07
CA ARG A 90 1.20 14.83 9.41
C ARG A 90 1.63 13.94 10.58
N VAL A 91 0.66 13.45 11.35
CA VAL A 91 0.87 12.38 12.34
C VAL A 91 0.68 11.03 11.63
N PRO A 92 1.73 10.19 11.46
CA PRO A 92 1.64 8.97 10.64
C PRO A 92 0.50 8.04 11.04
N ARG A 93 0.28 7.89 12.36
CA ARG A 93 -0.82 7.09 12.91
C ARG A 93 -2.19 7.57 12.43
N TYR A 94 -2.42 8.88 12.37
CA TYR A 94 -3.72 9.44 11.98
C TYR A 94 -3.89 9.36 10.47
N SER A 95 -2.82 9.67 9.72
CA SER A 95 -2.82 9.56 8.25
C SER A 95 -3.11 8.14 7.79
N PHE A 96 -2.61 7.12 8.49
CA PHE A 96 -2.91 5.71 8.17
C PHE A 96 -4.40 5.38 8.35
N ILE A 97 -5.02 5.82 9.46
CA ILE A 97 -6.46 5.61 9.69
C ILE A 97 -7.30 6.36 8.66
N VAL A 98 -6.93 7.61 8.33
CA VAL A 98 -7.62 8.36 7.28
C VAL A 98 -7.47 7.71 5.92
N TRP A 99 -6.28 7.19 5.58
CA TRP A 99 -6.07 6.44 4.34
C TRP A 99 -7.01 5.24 4.25
N LEU A 100 -7.14 4.46 5.33
CA LEU A 100 -8.10 3.35 5.40
C LEU A 100 -9.55 3.85 5.27
N ALA A 101 -9.90 4.97 5.90
CA ALA A 101 -11.23 5.57 5.79
C ALA A 101 -11.55 5.95 4.33
N VAL A 102 -10.64 6.68 3.66
CA VAL A 102 -10.81 7.08 2.25
C VAL A 102 -10.96 5.87 1.34
N LYS A 103 -10.27 4.76 1.65
CA LYS A 103 -10.36 3.49 0.93
C LYS A 103 -11.59 2.65 1.28
N ASP A 104 -12.43 3.12 2.20
CA ASP A 104 -13.56 2.39 2.77
C ASP A 104 -13.15 1.02 3.35
N GLN A 105 -11.97 0.98 3.99
CA GLN A 105 -11.33 -0.22 4.53
C GLN A 105 -11.40 -0.33 6.06
N LEU A 106 -12.08 0.60 6.73
CA LEU A 106 -12.35 0.50 8.16
C LEU A 106 -13.46 -0.51 8.44
N SER A 107 -13.41 -1.17 9.58
CA SER A 107 -14.49 -2.07 10.03
C SER A 107 -15.70 -1.24 10.49
N THR A 108 -16.53 -0.83 9.54
CA THR A 108 -17.84 -0.19 9.77
C THR A 108 -18.92 -1.25 9.94
N GLY A 109 -20.07 -0.89 10.54
CA GLY A 109 -21.20 -1.80 10.72
C GLY A 109 -21.65 -2.50 9.43
N THR A 110 -21.63 -1.81 8.29
CA THR A 110 -21.91 -2.42 6.97
C THR A 110 -20.94 -3.55 6.59
N ARG A 111 -19.63 -3.38 6.83
CA ARG A 111 -18.62 -4.40 6.55
C ARG A 111 -18.68 -5.55 7.55
N MET A 112 -19.02 -5.26 8.80
CA MET A 112 -19.18 -6.27 9.84
C MET A 112 -20.43 -7.14 9.66
N ARG A 113 -21.49 -6.59 9.05
CA ARG A 113 -22.70 -7.34 8.71
C ARG A 113 -22.39 -8.50 7.75
N ALA A 114 -21.45 -8.31 6.82
CA ALA A 114 -20.97 -9.39 5.95
C ALA A 114 -20.32 -10.56 6.73
N TRP A 115 -19.91 -10.31 7.97
CA TRP A 115 -19.35 -11.30 8.91
C TRP A 115 -20.38 -11.79 9.93
N GLY A 116 -21.67 -11.47 9.74
CA GLY A 116 -22.76 -11.86 10.64
C GLY A 116 -22.84 -11.04 11.94
N VAL A 117 -22.10 -9.93 12.05
CA VAL A 117 -22.12 -9.08 13.24
C VAL A 117 -22.86 -7.79 12.92
N GLU A 118 -24.06 -7.64 13.47
CA GLU A 118 -24.80 -6.38 13.41
C GLU A 118 -24.22 -5.37 14.39
N GLN A 119 -23.83 -4.21 13.86
CA GLN A 119 -23.33 -3.10 14.66
C GLN A 119 -24.05 -1.81 14.30
N PRO A 120 -24.94 -1.32 15.18
CA PRO A 120 -25.51 0.01 15.01
C PRO A 120 -24.43 1.07 15.28
N CYS A 121 -24.68 2.26 14.77
CA CYS A 121 -23.81 3.42 14.98
C CYS A 121 -23.55 3.64 16.47
N VAL A 122 -22.28 3.71 16.86
CA VAL A 122 -21.89 3.87 18.27
C VAL A 122 -22.40 5.19 18.87
N PHE A 123 -22.65 6.20 18.04
CA PHE A 123 -23.03 7.53 18.48
C PHE A 123 -24.55 7.78 18.45
N CYS A 124 -25.24 7.45 17.34
CA CYS A 124 -26.68 7.71 17.20
C CYS A 124 -27.56 6.45 17.26
N ARG A 125 -26.97 5.25 17.41
CA ARG A 125 -27.66 3.96 17.49
C ARG A 125 -28.45 3.55 16.24
N GLU A 126 -28.27 4.25 15.14
CA GLU A 126 -28.87 3.89 13.85
C GLU A 126 -28.29 2.58 13.30
N ARG A 127 -29.12 1.72 12.72
CA ARG A 127 -28.71 0.33 12.36
C ARG A 127 -27.69 0.25 11.24
N ASP A 128 -27.71 1.21 10.31
CA ASP A 128 -26.85 1.22 9.12
C ASP A 128 -25.64 2.14 9.31
N GLU A 129 -24.67 1.68 10.10
CA GLU A 129 -23.38 2.37 10.20
C GLU A 129 -22.52 2.13 8.95
N SER A 130 -22.61 3.04 7.98
CA SER A 130 -21.66 3.16 6.87
C SER A 130 -20.50 4.09 7.24
N ARG A 131 -19.42 4.08 6.45
CA ARG A 131 -18.32 5.06 6.59
C ARG A 131 -18.85 6.49 6.53
N ASP A 132 -19.70 6.79 5.55
CA ASP A 132 -20.22 8.13 5.31
C ASP A 132 -21.13 8.56 6.47
N HIS A 133 -21.92 7.63 7.00
CA HIS A 133 -22.70 7.86 8.21
C HIS A 133 -21.81 8.12 9.42
N LEU A 134 -20.88 7.22 9.72
CA LEU A 134 -20.00 7.32 10.88
C LEU A 134 -19.26 8.67 10.91
N PHE A 135 -18.72 9.10 9.77
CA PHE A 135 -17.87 10.28 9.73
C PHE A 135 -18.57 11.59 9.36
N PHE A 136 -19.67 11.57 8.59
CA PHE A 136 -20.31 12.82 8.12
C PHE A 136 -21.81 12.89 8.34
N ALA A 137 -22.57 11.80 8.22
CA ALA A 137 -24.04 11.86 8.29
C ALA A 137 -24.60 11.65 9.71
N CYS A 138 -23.85 11.04 10.61
CA CYS A 138 -24.27 10.82 11.99
C CYS A 138 -24.47 12.17 12.69
N PRO A 139 -25.63 12.44 13.34
CA PRO A 139 -25.91 13.73 13.99
C PRO A 139 -24.83 14.19 14.96
N PHE A 140 -24.23 13.25 15.69
CA PHE A 140 -23.13 13.53 16.62
C PHE A 140 -21.83 13.95 15.92
N THR A 141 -21.45 13.28 14.83
CA THR A 141 -20.21 13.67 14.12
C THR A 141 -20.43 14.89 13.25
N TYR A 142 -21.63 15.05 12.71
CA TYR A 142 -22.05 16.25 12.01
C TYR A 142 -21.99 17.50 12.90
N SER A 143 -22.41 17.42 14.17
CA SER A 143 -22.31 18.56 15.10
C SER A 143 -20.85 18.95 15.37
N ILE A 144 -19.96 17.97 15.55
CA ILE A 144 -18.51 18.19 15.67
C ILE A 144 -17.97 18.93 14.44
N TRP A 145 -18.33 18.45 13.23
CA TRP A 145 -17.92 19.13 12.00
C TRP A 145 -18.52 20.52 11.88
N SER A 146 -19.78 20.73 12.25
CA SER A 146 -20.42 22.05 12.20
C SER A 146 -19.70 23.06 13.11
N GLU A 147 -19.27 22.63 14.30
CA GLU A 147 -18.51 23.49 15.21
C GLU A 147 -17.11 23.79 14.68
N LEU A 148 -16.38 22.77 14.21
CA LEU A 148 -15.02 22.95 13.69
C LEU A 148 -15.02 23.76 12.39
N THR A 149 -15.99 23.52 11.52
CA THR A 149 -16.12 24.25 10.26
C THR A 149 -16.51 25.68 10.52
N SER A 150 -17.51 25.98 11.34
CA SER A 150 -17.90 27.37 11.60
C SER A 150 -16.75 28.26 12.07
N ARG A 151 -15.79 27.70 12.82
CA ARG A 151 -14.60 28.43 13.29
C ARG A 151 -13.45 28.51 12.28
N LEU A 152 -13.30 27.53 11.40
CA LEU A 152 -12.10 27.36 10.55
C LEU A 152 -12.36 27.46 9.05
N LEU A 153 -13.53 27.00 8.61
CA LEU A 153 -13.99 26.97 7.24
C LEU A 153 -15.22 27.87 7.17
N ARG A 154 -15.15 29.00 6.48
CA ARG A 154 -16.30 29.90 6.24
C ARG A 154 -17.46 29.25 5.43
N ARG A 155 -17.46 27.92 5.30
CA ARG A 155 -18.39 27.07 4.55
C ARG A 155 -18.62 25.77 5.31
N LYS A 156 -19.84 25.24 5.22
CA LYS A 156 -20.20 23.91 5.73
C LYS A 156 -19.42 22.84 4.96
N LEU A 157 -18.93 21.81 5.67
CA LEU A 157 -18.34 20.63 5.02
C LEU A 157 -19.41 19.86 4.26
N ASN A 158 -18.99 19.31 3.11
CA ASN A 158 -19.84 18.45 2.32
C ASN A 158 -19.79 17.02 2.91
N PRO A 159 -20.91 16.31 3.07
CA PRO A 159 -20.87 14.91 3.51
C PRO A 159 -20.15 13.98 2.51
N ASP A 160 -19.92 14.43 1.27
CA ASP A 160 -19.11 13.71 0.29
C ASP A 160 -17.61 13.78 0.60
N TRP A 161 -16.99 12.61 0.74
CA TRP A 161 -15.56 12.45 1.01
C TRP A 161 -14.66 13.14 -0.01
N SER A 162 -14.96 12.95 -1.30
CA SER A 162 -14.09 13.46 -2.37
C SER A 162 -14.10 14.98 -2.39
N ARG A 163 -15.29 15.58 -2.29
CA ARG A 163 -15.47 17.04 -2.21
C ARG A 163 -14.84 17.61 -0.95
N THR A 164 -14.98 16.93 0.19
CA THR A 164 -14.33 17.36 1.43
C THR A 164 -12.81 17.31 1.31
N LEU A 165 -12.22 16.22 0.82
CA LEU A 165 -10.77 16.10 0.64
C LEU A 165 -10.20 17.13 -0.34
N LEU A 166 -10.96 17.46 -1.40
CA LEU A 166 -10.62 18.53 -2.34
C LEU A 166 -10.71 19.91 -1.69
N SER A 167 -11.72 20.16 -0.85
CA SER A 167 -11.89 21.44 -0.15
C SER A 167 -10.74 21.75 0.81
N LEU A 168 -10.15 20.73 1.45
CA LEU A 168 -8.98 20.90 2.33
C LEU A 168 -7.73 21.40 1.58
N ARG A 169 -7.68 21.18 0.26
CA ARG A 169 -6.59 21.59 -0.63
C ARG A 169 -7.03 22.66 -1.62
N SER A 170 -8.08 23.39 -1.27
CA SER A 170 -8.57 24.53 -2.02
C SER A 170 -7.44 25.55 -2.27
N PRO A 171 -7.25 26.00 -3.52
CA PRO A 171 -6.22 26.99 -3.85
C PRO A 171 -6.53 28.37 -3.25
N GLN A 172 -7.74 28.59 -2.75
CA GLN A 172 -8.14 29.82 -2.06
C GLN A 172 -7.55 29.92 -0.64
N LEU A 173 -6.92 28.85 -0.12
CA LEU A 173 -6.33 28.78 1.22
C LEU A 173 -4.80 28.88 1.16
N THR A 174 -4.18 29.46 2.19
CA THR A 174 -2.71 29.46 2.31
C THR A 174 -2.18 28.05 2.57
N LYS A 175 -0.92 27.77 2.23
CA LYS A 175 -0.30 26.45 2.51
C LYS A 175 -0.34 26.08 4.00
N ARG A 176 -0.19 27.07 4.89
CA ARG A 176 -0.27 26.87 6.34
C ARG A 176 -1.69 26.45 6.74
N ASP A 177 -2.70 27.17 6.27
CA ASP A 177 -4.11 26.87 6.57
C ASP A 177 -4.51 25.50 6.02
N GLN A 178 -4.09 25.15 4.80
CA GLN A 178 -4.34 23.83 4.23
C GLN A 178 -3.76 22.72 5.11
N ASN A 179 -2.53 22.87 5.62
CA ASN A 179 -1.91 21.88 6.48
C ASN A 179 -2.60 21.81 7.85
N LEU A 180 -2.96 22.95 8.45
CA LEU A 180 -3.74 22.99 9.70
C LEU A 180 -5.10 22.31 9.54
N LEU A 181 -5.82 22.61 8.47
CA LEU A 181 -7.09 21.98 8.15
C LEU A 181 -6.94 20.47 7.93
N CYS A 182 -5.90 20.03 7.22
CA CYS A 182 -5.61 18.61 7.07
C CYS A 182 -5.26 17.94 8.41
N MET A 183 -4.51 18.61 9.30
CA MET A 183 -4.22 18.09 10.64
C MET A 183 -5.48 17.94 11.48
N ILE A 184 -6.35 18.95 11.48
CA ILE A 184 -7.61 18.94 12.22
C ILE A 184 -8.51 17.83 11.67
N PHE A 185 -8.65 17.77 10.34
CA PHE A 185 -9.40 16.73 9.66
C PHE A 185 -8.91 15.32 10.02
N GLN A 186 -7.60 15.08 9.98
CA GLN A 186 -7.04 13.78 10.34
C GLN A 186 -7.23 13.45 11.81
N THR A 187 -7.09 14.45 12.69
CA THR A 187 -7.24 14.27 14.14
C THR A 187 -8.68 13.94 14.50
N THR A 188 -9.66 14.66 13.94
CA THR A 188 -11.08 14.40 14.21
C THR A 188 -11.50 13.02 13.73
N LEU A 189 -11.12 12.66 12.50
CA LEU A 189 -11.33 11.33 11.93
C LEU A 189 -10.78 10.23 12.82
N TYR A 190 -9.52 10.39 13.25
CA TYR A 190 -8.88 9.44 14.13
C TYR A 190 -9.59 9.34 15.48
N MET A 191 -10.01 10.46 16.07
CA MET A 191 -10.68 10.48 17.37
C MET A 191 -12.07 9.87 17.30
N VAL A 192 -12.84 10.16 16.25
CA VAL A 192 -14.14 9.53 15.96
C VAL A 192 -13.97 8.03 15.80
N TRP A 193 -13.00 7.59 14.98
CA TRP A 193 -12.71 6.18 14.78
C TRP A 193 -12.29 5.49 16.08
N LYS A 194 -11.38 6.09 16.85
CA LYS A 194 -10.90 5.54 18.13
C LYS A 194 -12.06 5.38 19.13
N ARG A 195 -13.00 6.33 19.16
CA ARG A 195 -14.19 6.28 20.01
C ARG A 195 -15.18 5.22 19.53
N GLY A 196 -15.43 5.13 18.23
CA GLY A 196 -16.28 4.09 17.64
C GLY A 196 -15.75 2.68 17.95
N MET A 197 -14.46 2.46 17.72
CA MET A 197 -13.79 1.17 17.96
C MET A 197 -13.68 0.80 19.45
N ALA A 198 -13.83 1.74 20.38
CA ALA A 198 -13.82 1.46 21.81
C ALA A 198 -15.09 0.74 22.29
N GLY A 199 -16.22 0.96 21.61
CA GLY A 199 -17.50 0.28 21.88
C GLY A 199 -17.60 -1.11 21.24
N THR A 200 -16.62 -1.47 20.40
CA THR A 200 -16.68 -2.67 19.60
C THR A 200 -15.88 -3.80 20.23
N THR A 201 -16.47 -4.99 20.36
CA THR A 201 -15.80 -6.24 20.78
C THR A 201 -14.77 -6.75 19.73
N ILE A 202 -14.30 -5.88 18.82
CA ILE A 202 -13.20 -6.12 17.88
C ILE A 202 -11.87 -5.60 18.47
N LYS A 203 -11.54 -6.02 19.69
CA LYS A 203 -10.13 -6.05 20.10
C LYS A 203 -9.41 -7.28 19.55
N VAL A 204 -10.16 -8.31 19.15
CA VAL A 204 -9.62 -9.62 18.75
C VAL A 204 -9.35 -9.72 17.24
N LEU A 205 -10.26 -9.19 16.40
CA LEU A 205 -10.15 -9.31 14.93
C LEU A 205 -9.22 -8.28 14.28
N THR A 206 -9.02 -7.11 14.86
CA THR A 206 -8.00 -6.17 14.37
C THR A 206 -6.61 -6.80 14.50
N ARG A 207 -6.32 -7.50 15.60
CA ARG A 207 -5.02 -8.18 15.77
C ARG A 207 -4.79 -9.26 14.71
N HIS A 208 -5.82 -9.99 14.29
CA HIS A 208 -5.70 -11.02 13.25
C HIS A 208 -5.71 -10.47 11.81
N LEU A 209 -6.49 -9.43 11.51
CA LEU A 209 -6.52 -8.78 10.19
C LEU A 209 -5.27 -7.93 9.92
N PHE A 210 -4.61 -7.41 10.96
CA PHE A 210 -3.36 -6.66 10.82
C PHE A 210 -2.10 -7.55 10.82
N TYR A 211 -2.16 -8.80 11.30
CA TYR A 211 -0.98 -9.70 11.36
C TYR A 211 -1.05 -10.97 10.50
N TYR A 212 -2.22 -11.49 10.13
CA TYR A 212 -2.35 -12.82 9.50
C TYR A 212 -3.41 -12.90 8.38
N GLY A 213 -3.32 -12.03 7.37
CA GLY A 213 -4.05 -12.13 6.09
C GLY A 213 -3.10 -11.94 4.89
N PRO A 214 -3.33 -12.62 3.76
CA PRO A 214 -2.29 -13.25 2.95
C PRO A 214 -1.48 -12.28 2.09
N HIS A 215 -0.15 -12.47 2.05
CA HIS A 215 0.80 -12.15 0.95
C HIS A 215 0.39 -11.05 -0.05
N LEU A 216 -0.04 -9.91 0.44
CA LEU A 216 -0.07 -8.65 -0.28
C LEU A 216 0.85 -7.74 0.51
N LEU A 217 2.04 -7.56 -0.03
CA LEU A 217 3.08 -6.64 0.43
C LEU A 217 2.47 -5.25 0.65
N ILE A 218 1.98 -5.02 1.87
CA ILE A 218 1.86 -3.71 2.47
C ILE A 218 3.06 -3.65 3.41
N GLU A 219 4.24 -3.41 2.82
CA GLU A 219 5.35 -2.94 3.63
C GLU A 219 4.97 -1.57 4.19
N PRO A 220 5.22 -1.33 5.48
CA PRO A 220 5.06 -0.01 6.07
C PRO A 220 5.99 0.93 5.31
N ALA A 221 5.54 2.16 5.09
CA ALA A 221 6.32 3.24 4.53
C ALA A 221 7.65 3.41 5.31
N ALA A 222 8.67 2.70 4.85
CA ALA A 222 10.04 3.13 5.00
C ALA A 222 10.21 4.36 4.09
N ASP A 223 10.94 5.33 4.63
CA ASP A 223 11.44 6.51 3.94
C ASP A 223 10.44 7.66 3.79
N VAL A 224 10.05 8.15 4.97
CA VAL A 224 9.88 9.60 5.18
C VAL A 224 11.28 10.23 5.20
N GLU A 225 11.98 10.31 4.06
CA GLU A 225 13.13 11.20 3.78
C GLU A 225 13.67 10.92 2.36
N ALA A 226 13.00 11.44 1.34
CA ALA A 226 13.60 11.80 0.05
C ALA A 226 12.52 12.48 -0.79
N TRP A 227 12.66 13.80 -0.95
CA TRP A 227 11.89 14.61 -1.89
C TRP A 227 12.18 14.20 -3.34
#